data_AF-A0A9E3LT26-F1
#
_entry.id   AF-A0A9E3LT26-F1
#
_cell.length_a   1.000
_cell.length_b   1.000
_cell.length_c   1.000
_cell.angle_alpha   90.00
_cell.angle_beta   90.00
_cell.angle_gamma   90.00
#
_symmetry.space_group_name_H-M   'P 1'
#
loop_
_entity.id
_entity.type
_entity.pdbx_description
1 polymer ?
#
loop_
_entity_poly.entity_id
_entity_poly.type
_entity_poly.pdbx_seq_one_letter_code
_entity_poly.pdbx_strand_id
1 'polypeptide(L)'
;MINKGGRGKKASYSTVVMRVPLPLREKVLQLVQQFYDSLGKDKPVTSIEPIEVNKPVTSIENTSDNKPVTGFESVPIEELGLSVKNYNILKRLQINVIGDLIVYTEKDLLSMKNMGNKSVELLKSALLKQFGLTLKTNT
;
A
#
# COMPACT_ATOMS: atom_id res chain seq x y z
N MET A 1 51.12 7.21 19.45
CA MET A 1 49.67 7.46 19.59
C MET A 1 48.95 6.52 18.64
N ILE A 2 48.27 5.50 19.17
CA ILE A 2 47.61 4.46 18.38
C ILE A 2 46.12 4.82 18.34
N ASN A 3 45.64 5.37 17.23
CA ASN A 3 44.21 5.55 17.02
C ASN A 3 43.70 4.40 16.14
N LYS A 4 43.33 3.28 16.78
CA LYS A 4 42.49 2.25 16.17
C LYS A 4 41.06 2.50 16.66
N GLY A 5 40.24 3.12 15.83
CA GLY A 5 38.86 3.46 16.20
C GLY A 5 37.98 3.73 15.00
N GLY A 6 37.41 2.67 14.42
CA GLY A 6 36.45 2.77 13.33
C GLY A 6 35.69 1.48 13.11
N ARG A 7 35.04 1.00 14.18
CA ARG A 7 34.25 -0.23 14.23
C ARG A 7 33.15 -0.24 13.17
N GLY A 8 33.15 -1.27 12.33
CA GLY A 8 31.98 -1.95 11.77
C GLY A 8 30.96 -1.08 11.04
N LYS A 9 30.93 -1.19 9.70
CA LYS A 9 29.73 -0.87 8.92
C LYS A 9 28.56 -1.68 9.51
N LYS A 10 27.66 -1.05 10.25
CA LYS A 10 26.44 -1.72 10.73
C LYS A 10 25.61 -2.09 9.51
N ALA A 11 25.31 -3.37 9.39
CA ALA A 11 24.53 -3.93 8.30
C ALA A 11 23.20 -3.19 8.14
N SER A 12 22.85 -2.90 6.89
CA SER A 12 21.56 -2.35 6.49
C SER A 12 20.48 -3.37 6.85
N TYR A 13 19.65 -3.08 7.85
CA TYR A 13 18.53 -3.95 8.18
C TYR A 13 17.43 -3.73 7.15
N SER A 14 17.08 -4.78 6.41
CA SER A 14 15.90 -4.82 5.57
C SER A 14 14.66 -4.87 6.46
N THR A 15 13.77 -3.89 6.35
CA THR A 15 12.47 -3.93 7.03
C THR A 15 11.68 -5.12 6.51
N VAL A 16 11.36 -6.08 7.39
CA VAL A 16 10.52 -7.23 7.03
C VAL A 16 9.06 -6.87 7.29
N VAL A 17 8.31 -6.62 6.21
CA VAL A 17 6.86 -6.38 6.28
C VAL A 17 6.15 -7.72 6.06
N MET A 18 5.54 -8.27 7.10
CA MET A 18 4.75 -9.51 7.00
C MET A 18 3.26 -9.17 6.90
N ARG A 19 2.60 -9.64 5.84
CA ARG A 19 1.13 -9.54 5.72
C ARG A 19 0.49 -10.66 6.55
N VAL A 20 -0.25 -10.28 7.58
CA VAL A 20 -0.92 -11.19 8.50
C VAL A 20 -2.43 -10.98 8.41
N PRO A 21 -3.25 -12.06 8.25
CA PRO A 21 -4.69 -11.95 8.33
C PRO A 21 -5.15 -11.31 9.64
N LEU A 22 -6.09 -10.36 9.57
CA LEU A 22 -6.61 -9.60 10.72
C LEU A 22 -6.93 -10.44 11.98
N PRO A 23 -7.61 -11.60 11.91
CA PRO A 23 -7.93 -12.38 13.12
C PRO A 23 -6.71 -12.97 13.84
N LEU A 24 -5.55 -13.00 13.19
CA LEU A 24 -4.30 -13.53 13.74
C LEU A 24 -3.32 -12.44 14.14
N ARG A 25 -3.61 -11.16 13.85
CA ARG A 25 -2.71 -10.03 14.07
C ARG A 25 -2.27 -9.93 15.53
N GLU A 26 -3.21 -9.96 16.46
CA GLU A 26 -2.92 -9.82 17.90
C GLU A 26 -2.03 -10.96 18.42
N LYS A 27 -2.28 -12.19 17.97
CA LYS A 27 -1.46 -13.36 18.34
C LYS A 27 -0.04 -13.26 17.77
N VAL A 28 0.10 -12.78 16.53
CA VAL A 28 1.41 -12.59 15.90
C VAL A 28 2.18 -11.46 16.57
N LEU A 29 1.53 -10.35 16.92
CA LEU A 29 2.16 -9.25 17.65
C LEU A 29 2.64 -9.70 19.04
N GLN A 30 1.84 -10.48 19.77
CA GLN A 30 2.25 -11.05 21.06
C GLN A 30 3.49 -11.95 20.93
N LEU A 31 3.54 -12.81 19.90
CA LEU A 31 4.67 -13.69 19.66
C LEU A 31 5.96 -12.91 19.30
N VAL A 32 5.82 -11.88 18.46
CA VAL A 32 6.93 -11.00 18.08
C VAL A 32 7.44 -10.22 19.28
N GLN A 33 6.55 -9.71 20.13
CA GLN A 33 6.91 -8.99 21.34
C GLN A 33 7.65 -9.90 22.33
N GLN A 34 7.12 -11.11 22.59
CA GLN A 34 7.76 -12.10 23.45
C GLN A 34 9.18 -12.46 22.96
N PHE A 35 9.35 -12.59 21.63
CA PHE A 35 10.65 -12.84 21.03
C PHE A 35 11.62 -11.66 21.20
N TYR A 36 11.12 -10.42 21.05
CA TYR A 36 11.92 -9.22 21.27
C TYR A 36 12.39 -9.08 22.73
N ASP A 37 11.50 -9.33 23.68
CA ASP A 37 11.79 -9.27 25.12
C ASP A 37 12.82 -10.35 25.50
N SER A 38 12.71 -11.54 24.91
CA SER A 38 13.69 -12.62 25.08
C SER A 38 15.06 -12.32 24.47
N LEU A 39 15.17 -11.36 23.54
CA LEU A 39 16.44 -10.97 22.90
C LEU A 39 17.25 -9.96 23.71
N GLY A 40 16.75 -9.52 24.89
CA GLY A 40 17.51 -8.73 25.85
C GLY A 40 18.12 -7.45 25.25
N LYS A 41 17.36 -6.74 24.41
CA LYS A 41 17.76 -5.46 23.84
C LYS A 41 16.99 -4.33 24.51
N ASP A 42 17.64 -3.66 25.45
CA ASP A 42 17.17 -2.39 25.99
C ASP A 42 17.04 -1.36 24.85
N LYS A 43 15.81 -1.08 24.44
CA LYS A 43 15.28 0.27 24.20
C LYS A 43 13.79 0.19 23.79
N PRO A 44 12.88 0.81 24.56
CA PRO A 44 11.48 0.90 24.14
C PRO A 44 11.39 1.88 22.97
N VAL A 45 10.81 1.46 21.84
CA VAL A 45 10.32 2.39 20.83
C VAL A 45 9.01 2.95 21.36
N THR A 46 9.11 3.98 22.20
CA THR A 46 8.08 4.98 22.45
C THR A 46 8.53 6.25 21.73
N SER A 47 7.58 6.97 21.15
CA SER A 47 7.74 8.19 20.33
C SER A 47 7.80 7.93 18.82
N ILE A 48 6.62 7.88 18.21
CA ILE A 48 6.44 8.36 16.84
C ILE A 48 6.18 9.86 16.99
N GLU A 49 7.17 10.70 16.66
CA GLU A 49 6.93 12.13 16.52
C GLU A 49 6.17 12.38 15.19
N PRO A 50 5.17 13.28 15.17
CA PRO A 50 4.51 13.69 13.93
C PRO A 50 5.53 14.32 12.98
N ILE A 51 5.62 13.84 11.75
CA ILE A 51 6.55 14.40 10.76
C ILE A 51 5.93 15.68 10.18
N GLU A 52 6.55 16.83 10.43
CA GLU A 52 6.23 18.13 9.82
C GLU A 52 6.60 18.15 8.32
N VAL A 53 5.59 18.33 7.47
CA VAL A 53 5.70 18.41 6.01
C VAL A 53 5.98 19.86 5.61
N ASN A 54 7.24 20.29 5.60
CA ASN A 54 7.64 21.57 5.00
C ASN A 54 8.72 21.36 3.93
N LYS A 55 8.30 20.94 2.73
CA LYS A 55 9.00 21.26 1.47
C LYS A 55 7.98 21.66 0.41
N PRO A 56 8.25 22.73 -0.37
CA PRO A 56 7.27 23.31 -1.27
C PRO A 56 7.04 22.38 -2.46
N VAL A 57 5.82 21.86 -2.59
CA VAL A 57 5.36 21.21 -3.81
C VAL A 57 4.70 22.28 -4.66
N THR A 58 5.49 22.88 -5.55
CA THR A 58 4.99 23.68 -6.67
C THR A 58 4.54 22.75 -7.78
N SER A 59 3.23 22.57 -7.90
CA SER A 59 2.41 22.84 -9.10
C SER A 59 1.08 22.09 -8.98
N ILE A 60 0.02 22.87 -8.83
CA ILE A 60 -1.37 22.46 -8.67
C ILE A 60 -2.04 22.46 -10.03
N GLU A 61 -2.72 21.36 -10.40
CA GLU A 61 -3.83 21.37 -11.37
C GLU A 61 -4.96 20.42 -10.89
N ASN A 62 -5.91 20.99 -10.13
CA ASN A 62 -7.36 20.71 -9.94
C ASN A 62 -7.90 19.28 -10.23
N THR A 63 -8.79 18.62 -9.46
CA THR A 63 -9.94 19.06 -8.63
C THR A 63 -10.53 17.84 -7.87
N SER A 64 -11.16 18.07 -6.71
CA SER A 64 -12.21 17.26 -6.04
C SER A 64 -11.79 16.29 -4.92
N ASP A 65 -11.67 16.89 -3.74
CA ASP A 65 -11.99 16.42 -2.39
C ASP A 65 -12.79 15.11 -2.25
N ASN A 66 -12.09 14.01 -1.94
CA ASN A 66 -12.38 12.95 -0.94
C ASN A 66 -11.42 11.77 -1.23
N LYS A 67 -10.12 11.94 -0.96
CA LYS A 67 -9.17 10.83 -1.10
C LYS A 67 -9.05 10.16 0.27
N PRO A 68 -9.59 8.95 0.49
CA PRO A 68 -9.15 8.17 1.63
C PRO A 68 -7.64 7.98 1.45
N VAL A 69 -6.87 8.50 2.40
CA VAL A 69 -5.40 8.39 2.47
C VAL A 69 -5.04 6.91 2.57
N THR A 70 -4.98 6.26 1.43
CA THR A 70 -4.54 4.88 1.28
C THR A 70 -3.18 4.94 0.61
N GLY A 71 -2.11 4.50 1.28
CA GLY A 71 -0.72 4.60 0.81
C GLY A 71 -0.38 3.80 -0.46
N PHE A 72 -1.37 3.49 -1.30
CA PHE A 72 -1.27 2.71 -2.53
C PHE A 72 -1.41 3.57 -3.79
N GLU A 73 -1.41 4.91 -3.65
CA GLU A 73 -1.60 5.83 -4.77
C GLU A 73 -0.52 5.71 -5.86
N SER A 74 0.70 5.39 -5.47
CA SER A 74 1.82 5.22 -6.40
C SER A 74 2.07 3.76 -6.81
N VAL A 75 1.22 2.83 -6.37
CA VAL A 75 1.41 1.40 -6.66
C VAL A 75 0.95 1.10 -8.09
N PRO A 76 1.79 0.49 -8.94
CA PRO A 76 1.42 0.13 -10.30
C PRO A 76 0.31 -0.94 -10.36
N ILE A 77 -0.57 -0.86 -11.36
CA ILE A 77 -1.64 -1.87 -11.55
C ILE A 77 -1.11 -3.28 -11.84
N GLU A 78 0.16 -3.38 -12.25
CA GLU A 78 0.92 -4.60 -12.46
C GLU A 78 1.01 -5.44 -11.18
N GLU A 79 1.08 -4.80 -10.00
CA GLU A 79 1.16 -5.48 -8.70
C GLU A 79 -0.16 -6.15 -8.29
N LEU A 80 -1.30 -5.77 -8.89
CA LEU A 80 -2.57 -6.45 -8.65
C LEU A 80 -2.60 -7.89 -9.18
N GLY A 81 -1.70 -8.25 -10.10
CA GLY A 81 -1.69 -9.58 -10.72
C GLY A 81 -2.94 -9.86 -11.56
N LEU A 82 -3.44 -8.85 -12.28
CA LEU A 82 -4.63 -8.96 -13.10
C LEU A 82 -4.40 -9.86 -14.33
N SER A 83 -5.49 -10.40 -14.89
CA SER A 83 -5.41 -11.05 -16.20
C SER A 83 -4.98 -10.05 -17.28
N VAL A 84 -4.30 -10.54 -18.31
CA VAL A 84 -3.85 -9.73 -19.46
C VAL A 84 -4.98 -8.89 -20.05
N LYS A 85 -6.21 -9.43 -20.10
CA LYS A 85 -7.40 -8.71 -20.58
C LYS A 85 -7.71 -7.50 -19.70
N ASN A 86 -7.83 -7.70 -18.39
CA ASN A 86 -8.21 -6.62 -17.47
C ASN A 86 -7.11 -5.55 -17.42
N TYR A 87 -5.84 -5.98 -17.36
CA TYR A 87 -4.69 -5.09 -17.43
C TYR A 87 -4.69 -4.21 -18.69
N ASN A 88 -4.90 -4.81 -19.87
CA ASN A 88 -4.90 -4.08 -21.13
C ASN A 88 -6.05 -3.08 -21.25
N ILE A 89 -7.21 -3.37 -20.64
CA ILE A 89 -8.34 -2.42 -20.61
C ILE A 89 -7.95 -1.21 -19.77
N LEU A 90 -7.42 -1.42 -18.55
CA LEU A 90 -7.00 -0.34 -17.66
C LEU A 90 -5.91 0.53 -18.30
N LYS A 91 -4.90 -0.09 -18.93
CA LYS A 91 -3.84 0.66 -19.64
C LYS A 91 -4.38 1.53 -20.78
N ARG A 92 -5.37 1.06 -21.54
CA ARG A 92 -6.00 1.87 -22.60
C ARG A 92 -6.78 3.05 -22.06
N LEU A 93 -7.25 2.95 -20.83
CA LEU A 93 -7.94 4.01 -20.11
C LEU A 93 -6.97 4.90 -19.31
N GLN A 94 -5.65 4.73 -19.53
CA GLN A 94 -4.59 5.46 -18.84
C GLN A 94 -4.57 5.25 -17.31
N ILE A 95 -5.22 4.20 -16.81
CA ILE A 95 -5.17 3.80 -15.40
C ILE A 95 -3.89 3.01 -15.21
N ASN A 96 -2.87 3.65 -14.65
CA ASN A 96 -1.54 3.06 -14.47
C ASN A 96 -1.26 2.66 -13.02
N VAL A 97 -1.92 3.32 -12.06
CA VAL A 97 -1.73 3.08 -10.64
C VAL A 97 -3.04 2.69 -9.95
N ILE A 98 -2.94 2.00 -8.83
CA ILE A 98 -4.08 1.57 -8.02
C ILE A 98 -4.87 2.77 -7.49
N GLY A 99 -4.17 3.87 -7.18
CA GLY A 99 -4.79 5.13 -6.75
C GLY A 99 -5.85 5.64 -7.73
N ASP A 100 -5.59 5.54 -9.03
CA ASP A 100 -6.54 5.98 -10.06
C ASP A 100 -7.73 5.03 -10.14
N LEU A 101 -7.49 3.73 -9.97
CA LEU A 101 -8.51 2.69 -10.09
C LEU A 101 -9.59 2.78 -8.99
N ILE A 102 -9.21 3.07 -7.75
CA ILE A 102 -10.14 3.09 -6.60
C ILE A 102 -11.10 4.29 -6.63
N VAL A 103 -10.81 5.32 -7.42
CA VAL A 103 -11.68 6.49 -7.60
C VAL A 103 -12.92 6.15 -8.43
N TYR A 104 -12.84 5.14 -9.29
CA TYR A 104 -13.95 4.70 -10.12
C TYR A 104 -14.97 3.89 -9.33
N THR A 105 -16.25 4.13 -9.62
CA THR A 105 -17.32 3.27 -9.10
C THR A 105 -17.46 2.01 -9.95
N GLU A 106 -18.12 0.99 -9.41
CA GLU A 106 -18.47 -0.20 -10.18
C GLU A 106 -19.24 0.12 -11.46
N LYS A 107 -20.18 1.08 -11.41
CA LYS A 107 -20.95 1.48 -12.58
C LYS A 107 -20.05 2.07 -13.66
N ASP A 108 -19.12 2.94 -13.27
CA ASP A 108 -18.18 3.56 -14.22
C ASP A 108 -17.31 2.49 -14.90
N LEU A 109 -16.83 1.51 -14.13
CA LEU A 109 -16.06 0.39 -14.67
C LEU A 109 -16.88 -0.47 -15.63
N LEU A 110 -18.17 -0.68 -15.36
CA LEU A 110 -19.07 -1.43 -16.24
C LEU A 110 -19.41 -0.67 -17.53
N SER A 111 -19.41 0.65 -17.50
CA SER A 111 -19.61 1.49 -18.68
C SER A 111 -18.39 1.54 -19.61
N MET A 112 -17.21 1.09 -19.15
CA MET A 112 -15.99 1.08 -19.96
C MET A 112 -16.05 0.06 -21.10
N LYS A 113 -15.53 0.44 -22.27
CA LYS A 113 -15.52 -0.40 -23.46
C LYS A 113 -14.74 -1.71 -23.21
N ASN A 114 -15.41 -2.84 -23.44
CA ASN A 114 -14.89 -4.21 -23.23
C ASN A 114 -14.73 -4.66 -21.76
N MET A 115 -15.25 -3.90 -20.80
CA MET A 115 -15.48 -4.38 -19.44
C MET A 115 -16.81 -5.14 -19.37
N GLY A 116 -16.90 -6.10 -18.46
CA GLY A 116 -18.13 -6.82 -18.16
C GLY A 116 -18.17 -7.23 -16.70
N ASN A 117 -19.34 -7.64 -16.21
CA ASN A 117 -19.60 -7.98 -14.80
C ASN A 117 -18.50 -8.87 -14.19
N LYS A 118 -18.13 -9.94 -14.89
CA LYS A 118 -17.08 -10.86 -14.44
C LYS A 118 -15.70 -10.21 -14.33
N SER A 119 -15.34 -9.32 -15.27
CA SER A 119 -14.07 -8.60 -15.22
C SER A 119 -14.01 -7.62 -14.04
N VAL A 120 -15.12 -6.93 -13.76
CA VAL A 120 -15.23 -5.99 -12.62
C VAL A 120 -15.20 -6.72 -11.29
N GLU A 121 -15.91 -7.84 -11.17
CA GLU A 121 -15.89 -8.68 -9.97
C GLU A 121 -14.49 -9.22 -9.68
N LEU A 122 -13.78 -9.71 -10.71
CA LEU A 122 -12.39 -10.15 -10.57
C LEU A 122 -11.49 -9.02 -10.07
N LEU A 123 -11.68 -7.81 -10.60
CA LEU A 123 -10.91 -6.63 -10.23
C LEU A 123 -11.15 -6.22 -8.76
N LYS A 124 -12.41 -6.18 -8.33
CA LYS A 124 -12.78 -5.98 -6.92
C LYS A 124 -12.17 -7.05 -6.03
N SER A 125 -12.24 -8.31 -6.44
CA SER A 125 -11.69 -9.42 -5.66
C SER A 125 -10.18 -9.32 -5.53
N ALA A 126 -9.47 -8.87 -6.58
CA ALA A 126 -8.03 -8.66 -6.57
C ALA A 126 -7.64 -7.52 -5.62
N LEU A 127 -8.34 -6.38 -5.71
CA LEU A 127 -8.16 -5.23 -4.80
C LEU A 127 -8.34 -5.63 -3.33
N LEU A 128 -9.41 -6.37 -3.02
CA LEU A 128 -9.71 -6.79 -1.65
C LEU A 128 -8.69 -7.82 -1.14
N LYS A 129 -8.33 -8.82 -1.95
CA LYS A 129 -7.39 -9.88 -1.54
C LYS A 129 -5.95 -9.39 -1.38
N GLN A 130 -5.50 -8.52 -2.28
CA GLN A 130 -4.10 -8.07 -2.33
C GLN A 130 -3.84 -6.88 -1.41
N PHE A 131 -4.76 -5.91 -1.39
CA PHE A 131 -4.56 -4.61 -0.75
C PHE A 131 -5.59 -4.29 0.33
N GLY A 132 -6.65 -5.11 0.47
CA GLY A 132 -7.75 -4.81 1.40
C GLY A 132 -8.56 -3.58 0.99
N LEU A 133 -8.50 -3.19 -0.30
CA LEU A 133 -9.15 -2.00 -0.82
C LEU A 133 -10.49 -2.34 -1.47
N THR A 134 -11.39 -1.37 -1.45
CA THR A 134 -12.70 -1.43 -2.10
C THR A 134 -12.84 -0.27 -3.10
N LEU A 135 -13.68 -0.47 -4.11
CA LEU A 135 -14.03 0.58 -5.06
C LEU A 135 -14.94 1.62 -4.40
N LYS A 136 -14.97 2.82 -4.98
CA LYS A 136 -15.90 3.87 -4.58
C LYS A 136 -17.35 3.40 -4.67
N THR A 137 -18.12 3.61 -3.60
CA THR A 137 -19.56 3.35 -3.59
C THR A 137 -20.27 4.43 -4.41
N ASN A 138 -21.17 4.01 -5.30
CA ASN A 138 -22.06 4.93 -6.02
C ASN A 138 -23.18 5.33 -5.03
N THR A 139 -22.95 6.40 -4.27
CA THR A 139 -23.96 7.02 -3.39
C THR A 139 -24.99 7.78 -4.23
#